data_AF-A0A2X3BNN6-F1
#
_entry.id   AF-A0A2X3BNN6-F1
#
_cell.length_a   1.000
_cell.length_b   1.000
_cell.length_c   1.000
_cell.angle_alpha   90.00
_cell.angle_beta   90.00
_cell.angle_gamma   90.00
#
_symmetry.space_group_name_H-M   'P 1'
#
loop_
_entity.id
_entity.type
_entity.pdbx_description
1 polymer ?
#
loop_
_entity_poly.entity_id
_entity_poly.type
_entity_poly.pdbx_seq_one_letter_code
_entity_poly.pdbx_strand_id
1 'polypeptide(L)'
;MQSCPLYAPAIHAAFTPIRAWLQRLGARPYNIPTAKGEVKYVLVSANPAGDLMVRLVLRSKAALHRGEHTWSELQAELPNLRVFR
;
A
#
# COMPACT_ATOMS: atom_id res chain seq x y z
N MET A 1 -9.51 12.37 9.08
CA MET A 1 -10.83 11.88 8.59
C MET A 1 -10.60 10.53 7.94
N GLN A 2 -10.75 9.42 8.67
CA GLN A 2 -10.61 8.07 8.11
C GLN A 2 -11.93 7.25 8.19
N SER A 3 -12.89 7.69 9.00
CA SER A 3 -14.15 6.99 9.31
C SER A 3 -15.19 7.03 8.18
N CYS A 4 -14.86 6.56 6.97
CA CYS A 4 -15.86 6.29 5.94
C CYS A 4 -16.36 4.84 6.10
N PRO A 5 -17.63 4.60 6.47
CA PRO A 5 -18.17 3.26 6.73
C PRO A 5 -18.28 2.37 5.49
N LEU A 6 -17.84 2.87 4.32
CA LEU A 6 -17.86 2.15 3.04
C LEU A 6 -16.78 1.07 2.96
N TYR A 7 -15.73 1.15 3.76
CA TYR A 7 -14.62 0.20 3.71
C TYR A 7 -14.76 -0.88 4.78
N ALA A 8 -14.51 -2.14 4.39
CA ALA A 8 -14.35 -3.22 5.35
C ALA A 8 -13.30 -2.82 6.41
N PRO A 9 -13.50 -3.14 7.70
CA PRO A 9 -12.58 -2.74 8.78
C PRO A 9 -11.11 -3.09 8.50
N ALA A 10 -10.87 -4.24 7.85
CA ALA A 10 -9.54 -4.68 7.44
C ALA A 10 -8.86 -3.72 6.44
N ILE A 11 -9.61 -3.17 5.48
CA ILE A 11 -9.07 -2.19 4.51
C ILE A 11 -8.76 -0.88 5.22
N HIS A 12 -9.64 -0.43 6.10
CA HIS A 12 -9.43 0.79 6.87
C HIS A 12 -8.18 0.70 7.76
N ALA A 13 -7.98 -0.44 8.43
CA ALA A 13 -6.80 -0.72 9.24
C ALA A 13 -5.51 -0.71 8.40
N ALA A 14 -5.57 -1.04 7.11
CA ALA A 14 -4.42 -1.09 6.22
C ALA A 14 -3.87 0.30 5.83
N PHE A 15 -4.66 1.37 5.90
CA PHE A 15 -4.25 2.68 5.39
C PHE A 15 -3.06 3.29 6.14
N THR A 16 -3.02 3.17 7.46
CA THR A 16 -1.95 3.76 8.28
C THR A 16 -0.62 3.01 8.09
N PRO A 17 -0.56 1.66 8.21
CA PRO A 17 0.65 0.89 7.95
C PRO A 17 1.20 1.06 6.53
N ILE A 18 0.34 1.01 5.52
CA ILE A 18 0.74 1.22 4.11
C ILE A 18 1.37 2.61 3.93
N ARG A 19 0.78 3.65 4.53
CA ARG A 19 1.31 5.01 4.44
C ARG A 19 2.69 5.11 5.08
N ALA A 20 2.87 4.56 6.27
CA ALA A 20 4.14 4.57 6.98
C ALA A 20 5.22 3.81 6.20
N TRP A 21 4.87 2.63 5.66
CA TRP A 21 5.77 1.83 4.85
C TRP A 21 6.19 2.55 3.54
N LEU A 22 5.26 3.20 2.84
CA LEU A 22 5.59 4.00 1.64
C LEU A 22 6.52 5.18 1.96
N GLN A 23 6.38 5.78 3.14
CA GLN A 23 7.29 6.83 3.62
C GLN A 23 8.70 6.28 3.85
N ARG A 24 8.84 5.12 4.50
CA ARG A 24 10.14 4.42 4.69
C ARG A 24 10.80 4.07 3.36
N LEU A 25 10.01 3.65 2.37
CA LEU A 25 10.47 3.39 1.01
C LEU A 25 10.96 4.63 0.23
N GLY A 26 10.68 5.84 0.75
CA GLY A 26 10.91 7.10 0.03
C GLY A 26 10.04 7.25 -1.23
N ALA A 27 8.99 6.44 -1.37
CA ALA A 27 8.13 6.41 -2.54
C ALA A 27 7.11 7.54 -2.45
N ARG A 28 7.44 8.69 -3.05
CA ARG A 28 6.58 9.87 -3.04
C ARG A 28 5.28 9.61 -3.82
N PRO A 29 4.11 10.09 -3.35
CA PRO A 29 2.87 10.07 -4.14
C PRO A 29 3.05 10.75 -5.49
N TYR A 30 2.43 10.17 -6.53
CA TYR A 30 2.45 10.75 -7.86
C TYR A 30 1.60 12.02 -7.91
N ASN A 31 2.23 13.13 -8.28
CA ASN A 31 1.61 14.42 -8.53
C ASN A 31 1.34 14.53 -10.03
N ILE A 32 0.05 14.52 -10.40
CA ILE A 32 -0.39 14.55 -11.80
C ILE A 32 0.04 15.84 -12.52
N PRO A 33 -0.18 17.05 -11.96
CA PRO A 33 0.22 18.30 -12.64
C PRO A 33 1.71 18.38 -12.99
N THR A 34 2.58 17.89 -12.11
CA THR A 34 4.05 17.97 -12.30
C THR A 34 4.66 16.70 -12.87
N ALA A 35 3.87 15.64 -13.06
CA ALA A 35 4.31 14.30 -13.45
C ALA A 35 5.46 13.72 -12.58
N LYS A 36 5.54 14.15 -11.32
CA LYS A 36 6.58 13.75 -10.36
C LYS A 36 6.05 12.76 -9.33
N GLY A 37 6.94 11.94 -8.77
CA GLY A 37 6.59 10.94 -7.76
C GLY A 37 6.56 9.52 -8.32
N GLU A 38 6.59 8.56 -7.40
CA GLU A 38 6.75 7.13 -7.71
C GLU A 38 5.43 6.38 -7.60
N VAL A 39 4.59 6.69 -6.60
CA VAL A 39 3.39 5.91 -6.29
C VAL A 39 2.20 6.43 -7.07
N LYS A 40 1.77 5.73 -8.12
CA LYS A 40 0.57 6.07 -8.88
C LYS A 40 -0.69 5.60 -8.17
N TYR A 41 -0.73 4.31 -7.80
CA TYR A 41 -1.87 3.70 -7.13
C TYR A 41 -1.41 2.68 -6.09
N VAL A 42 -2.19 2.59 -5.01
CA VAL A 42 -2.16 1.47 -4.07
C VAL A 42 -3.57 0.88 -4.08
N LEU A 43 -3.69 -0.36 -4.54
CA LEU A 43 -4.96 -1.07 -4.57
C LEU A 43 -4.99 -2.00 -3.37
N VAL A 44 -6.01 -1.85 -2.54
CA VAL A 44 -6.23 -2.70 -1.36
C VAL A 44 -7.59 -3.35 -1.50
N SER A 45 -7.63 -4.67 -1.38
CA SER A 45 -8.87 -5.43 -1.32
C SER A 45 -8.83 -6.38 -0.14
N ALA A 46 -9.99 -6.58 0.49
CA ALA A 46 -10.18 -7.59 1.52
C ALA A 46 -11.16 -8.66 1.04
N ASN A 47 -10.94 -9.90 1.44
CA ASN A 47 -11.96 -10.95 1.35
C ASN A 47 -12.89 -10.89 2.59
N PRO A 48 -14.01 -11.64 2.60
CA PRO A 48 -14.90 -11.71 3.77
C PRO A 48 -14.25 -12.26 5.05
N ALA A 49 -13.17 -13.04 4.93
CA ALA A 49 -12.39 -13.54 6.07
C ALA A 49 -11.44 -12.48 6.67
N GLY A 50 -11.31 -11.31 6.03
CA GLY A 50 -10.43 -10.22 6.45
C GLY A 50 -9.00 -10.32 5.93
N ASP A 51 -8.68 -11.29 5.06
CA ASP A 51 -7.39 -11.34 4.38
C ASP A 51 -7.27 -10.20 3.37
N LEU A 52 -6.08 -9.61 3.31
CA LEU A 52 -5.77 -8.48 2.44
C LEU A 52 -4.91 -8.91 1.24
N MET A 53 -5.25 -8.32 0.10
CA MET A 53 -4.35 -8.19 -1.04
C MET A 53 -3.98 -6.72 -1.19
N VAL A 54 -2.68 -6.45 -1.35
CA VAL A 54 -2.14 -5.13 -1.69
C VAL A 54 -1.44 -5.23 -3.04
N ARG A 55 -1.81 -4.34 -3.96
CA ARG A 55 -1.14 -4.18 -5.24
C ARG A 55 -0.60 -2.77 -5.42
N LEU A 56 0.67 -2.66 -5.76
CA LEU A 56 1.35 -1.39 -5.99
C LEU A 56 1.51 -1.10 -7.47
N VAL A 57 1.19 0.13 -7.85
CA VAL A 57 1.46 0.64 -9.19
C VAL A 57 2.45 1.78 -9.05
N LEU A 58 3.71 1.49 -9.39
CA LEU A 58 4.82 2.45 -9.30
C LEU A 58 5.29 2.93 -10.68
N ARG A 59 5.92 4.10 -10.71
CA ARG A 59 6.47 4.70 -11.94
C ARG A 59 7.78 4.02 -12.36
N SER A 60 8.68 3.75 -11.42
CA SER A 60 10.00 3.18 -11.71
C SER A 60 10.14 1.71 -11.25
N LYS A 61 10.91 0.94 -12.03
CA LYS A 61 11.32 -0.43 -11.65
C LYS A 61 12.19 -0.45 -10.39
N ALA A 62 13.00 0.59 -10.17
CA ALA A 62 13.83 0.69 -8.97
C ALA A 62 12.97 0.81 -7.69
N ALA A 63 11.87 1.57 -7.74
CA ALA A 63 10.94 1.64 -6.63
C ALA A 63 10.18 0.32 -6.43
N LEU A 64 9.81 -0.37 -7.51
CA LEU A 64 9.21 -1.71 -7.45
C LEU A 64 10.12 -2.70 -6.73
N HIS A 65 11.39 -2.79 -7.16
CA HIS A 65 12.36 -3.69 -6.58
C HIS A 65 12.59 -3.41 -5.08
N ARG A 66 12.61 -2.14 -4.66
CA ARG A 66 12.67 -1.81 -3.23
C ARG A 66 11.43 -2.31 -2.48
N GLY A 67 10.24 -2.11 -3.04
CA GLY A 67 9.00 -2.61 -2.46
C GLY A 67 8.99 -4.14 -2.32
N GLU A 68 9.45 -4.86 -3.34
CA GLU A 68 9.60 -6.32 -3.31
C GLU A 68 10.61 -6.83 -2.25
N HIS A 69 11.57 -6.01 -1.84
CA HIS A 69 12.54 -6.39 -0.80
C HIS A 69 12.08 -6.03 0.62
N THR A 70 11.17 -5.06 0.77
CA THR A 70 10.74 -4.57 2.09
C THR A 70 9.28 -4.88 2.43
N TRP A 71 8.53 -5.56 1.55
CA TRP A 71 7.11 -5.86 1.81
C TRP A 71 6.89 -6.75 3.05
N SER A 72 7.88 -7.54 3.45
CA SER A 72 7.82 -8.33 4.69
C SER A 72 7.69 -7.45 5.94
N GLU A 73 8.25 -6.24 5.92
CA GLU A 73 8.04 -5.24 6.99
C GLU A 73 6.59 -4.78 7.04
N LEU A 74 5.95 -4.62 5.87
CA LEU A 74 4.53 -4.29 5.79
C LEU A 74 3.67 -5.48 6.28
N GLN A 75 4.05 -6.71 5.95
CA GLN A 75 3.36 -7.91 6.41
C GLN A 75 3.45 -8.07 7.94
N ALA A 76 4.55 -7.64 8.56
CA ALA A 76 4.68 -7.64 10.02
C ALA A 76 3.66 -6.70 10.70
N GLU A 77 3.35 -5.55 10.08
CA GLU A 77 2.33 -4.61 10.57
C GLU A 77 0.90 -4.99 10.14
N LEU A 78 0.76 -5.80 9.08
CA LEU A 78 -0.49 -6.30 8.53
C LEU A 78 -0.45 -7.83 8.42
N PRO A 79 -0.64 -8.57 9.53
CA PRO A 79 -0.52 -10.03 9.54
C PRO A 79 -1.55 -10.75 8.67
N ASN A 80 -2.65 -10.06 8.32
CA ASN A 80 -3.66 -10.51 7.38
C ASN A 80 -3.32 -10.23 5.91
N LEU A 81 -2.17 -9.61 5.60
CA LEU A 81 -1.67 -9.45 4.24
C LEU A 81 -1.21 -10.80 3.68
N ARG A 82 -1.97 -11.32 2.71
CA ARG A 82 -1.70 -12.62 2.08
C ARG A 82 -1.08 -12.50 0.70
N VAL A 83 -1.42 -11.44 -0.03
CA VAL A 83 -0.98 -11.25 -1.42
C VAL A 83 -0.40 -9.86 -1.59
N PHE A 84 0.82 -9.80 -2.11
CA PHE A 84 1.52 -8.57 -2.46
C PHE A 84 1.93 -8.62 -3.94
N ARG A 85 1.60 -7.59 -4.73
CA ARG A 85 1.85 -7.54 -6.18
C ARG A 85 2.21 -6.15 -6.69
#